data_AF-A0A3B4WQ71-F1
#
_entry.id   AF-A0A3B4WQ71-F1
#
_cell.length_a   1.000
_cell.length_b   1.000
_cell.length_c   1.000
_cell.angle_alpha   90.00
_cell.angle_beta   90.00
_cell.angle_gamma   90.00
#
_symmetry.space_group_name_H-M   'P 1'
#
loop_
_entity.id
_entity.type
_entity.pdbx_description
1 polymer ?
#
loop_
_entity_poly.entity_id
_entity_poly.type
_entity_poly.pdbx_seq_one_letter_code
_entity_poly.pdbx_strand_id
1 'polypeptide(L)'
;MSHRKFERPRHGSLGFLPRKRASRHRGKVKSFPKDDRSKAPHLTAFLAYKAGMTHILRDVDKPGSKAHKKEVVEAVTVLEAPPMVVVGMVGYVETAKGLRALTTVWAEHLNDEVKRRFYKNWYRSKKKAFTNYVKKYADGQKDINVACIGAWHPAKVQYSVPRAGQNGYHHRTEMNKKIY
;
A
#
# COMPACT_ATOMS: atom_id res chain seq x y z
N MET A 1 -37.91 -13.42 17.86
CA MET A 1 -37.69 -12.76 16.55
C MET A 1 -38.22 -13.69 15.47
N SER A 2 -39.13 -13.22 14.63
CA SER A 2 -39.58 -13.99 13.46
C SER A 2 -38.48 -14.04 12.40
N HIS A 3 -38.45 -15.11 11.61
CA HIS A 3 -37.55 -15.22 10.47
C HIS A 3 -37.98 -14.22 9.37
N ARG A 4 -37.02 -13.82 8.53
CA ARG A 4 -37.25 -12.85 7.46
C ARG A 4 -38.08 -13.49 6.33
N LYS A 5 -39.08 -12.76 5.81
CA LYS A 5 -40.07 -13.25 4.84
C LYS A 5 -39.52 -13.73 3.48
N PHE A 6 -38.49 -13.06 2.94
CA PHE A 6 -37.83 -13.43 1.69
C PHE A 6 -36.34 -13.21 1.81
N GLU A 7 -35.51 -14.14 1.35
CA GLU A 7 -34.05 -14.03 1.39
C GLU A 7 -33.50 -13.07 0.32
N ARG A 8 -32.33 -12.48 0.61
CA ARG A 8 -31.58 -11.58 -0.30
C ARG A 8 -30.16 -11.45 0.22
N PRO A 9 -29.16 -11.29 -0.65
CA PRO A 9 -27.79 -11.03 -0.24
C PRO A 9 -27.65 -9.77 0.62
N ARG A 10 -26.60 -9.72 1.43
CA ARG A 10 -26.29 -8.55 2.24
C ARG A 10 -25.87 -7.36 1.36
N HIS A 11 -26.24 -6.14 1.76
CA HIS A 11 -25.73 -4.94 1.10
C HIS A 11 -24.27 -4.65 1.52
N GLY A 12 -23.34 -4.87 0.59
CA GLY A 12 -21.93 -4.56 0.73
C GLY A 12 -21.13 -5.62 1.51
N SER A 13 -19.85 -5.77 1.14
CA SER A 13 -18.95 -6.73 1.80
C SER A 13 -18.43 -6.19 3.14
N LEU A 14 -18.46 -7.05 4.17
CA LEU A 14 -17.93 -6.74 5.51
C LEU A 14 -16.39 -6.65 5.53
N GLY A 15 -15.70 -7.32 4.59
CA GLY A 15 -14.24 -7.29 4.49
C GLY A 15 -13.64 -5.92 4.15
N PHE A 16 -14.48 -4.96 3.71
CA PHE A 16 -14.09 -3.58 3.46
C PHE A 16 -14.52 -2.60 4.56
N LEU A 17 -14.99 -3.11 5.70
CA LEU A 17 -15.23 -2.30 6.90
C LEU A 17 -13.95 -2.22 7.76
N PRO A 18 -13.81 -1.15 8.56
CA PRO A 18 -14.62 0.06 8.57
C PRO A 18 -14.38 0.93 7.32
N ARG A 19 -15.45 1.54 6.78
CA ARG A 19 -15.38 2.50 5.66
C ARG A 19 -14.90 3.86 6.13
N LYS A 20 -13.63 3.94 6.50
CA LYS A 20 -12.92 5.17 6.87
C LYS A 20 -11.92 5.59 5.78
N ARG A 21 -11.51 6.85 5.79
CA ARG A 21 -10.42 7.34 4.94
C ARG A 21 -9.13 6.56 5.25
N ALA A 22 -8.35 6.28 4.23
CA ALA A 22 -7.02 5.71 4.37
C ALA A 22 -6.14 6.69 5.15
N SER A 23 -5.37 6.16 6.10
CA SER A 23 -4.42 6.98 6.89
C SER A 23 -3.20 7.41 6.09
N ARG A 24 -2.96 6.80 4.92
CA ARG A 24 -1.83 7.07 4.04
C ARG A 24 -2.36 7.32 2.63
N HIS A 25 -1.73 8.28 1.95
CA HIS A 25 -2.03 8.61 0.57
C HIS A 25 -1.46 7.57 -0.40
N ARG A 26 -0.25 7.08 -0.12
CA ARG A 26 0.43 6.05 -0.93
C ARG A 26 -0.11 4.66 -0.60
N GLY A 27 -0.21 3.81 -1.63
CA GLY A 27 -0.46 2.38 -1.48
C GLY A 27 0.53 1.72 -0.51
N LYS A 28 0.02 0.82 0.35
CA LYS A 28 0.81 0.01 1.27
C LYS A 28 0.71 -1.45 0.82
N VAL A 29 1.81 -1.98 0.31
CA VAL A 29 1.96 -3.43 0.12
C VAL A 29 1.99 -4.09 1.50
N LYS A 30 1.02 -4.95 1.77
CA LYS A 30 0.92 -5.71 3.04
C LYS A 30 1.56 -7.10 2.96
N SER A 31 1.62 -7.65 1.76
CA SER A 31 2.29 -8.91 1.45
C SER A 31 3.01 -8.72 0.14
N PHE A 32 4.30 -9.03 0.13
CA PHE A 32 5.06 -9.16 -1.11
C PHE A 32 4.81 -10.55 -1.72
N PRO A 33 5.21 -10.79 -2.99
CA PRO A 33 5.24 -12.13 -3.56
C PRO A 33 6.04 -13.09 -2.68
N LYS A 34 5.73 -14.40 -2.78
CA LYS A 34 6.50 -15.43 -2.08
C LYS A 34 7.93 -15.44 -2.63
N ASP A 35 8.90 -15.52 -1.73
CA ASP A 35 10.31 -15.59 -2.07
C ASP A 35 10.66 -16.94 -2.72
N ASP A 36 11.52 -16.89 -3.72
CA ASP A 36 11.95 -18.04 -4.52
C ASP A 36 13.47 -17.97 -4.70
N ARG A 37 14.17 -18.77 -3.89
CA ARG A 37 15.64 -18.77 -3.82
C ARG A 37 16.33 -19.26 -5.10
N SER A 38 15.59 -19.89 -6.01
CA SER A 38 16.15 -20.34 -7.29
C SER A 38 16.39 -19.18 -8.27
N LYS A 39 15.71 -18.05 -8.06
CA LYS A 39 15.79 -16.88 -8.94
C LYS A 39 16.82 -15.88 -8.42
N ALA A 40 17.41 -15.14 -9.35
CA ALA A 40 18.24 -14.00 -9.02
C ALA A 40 17.43 -12.94 -8.22
N PRO A 41 18.08 -12.21 -7.30
CA PRO A 41 17.44 -11.11 -6.58
C PRO A 41 16.84 -10.08 -7.55
N HIS A 42 15.58 -9.71 -7.32
CA HIS A 42 14.86 -8.74 -8.14
C HIS A 42 13.95 -7.86 -7.29
N LEU A 43 13.60 -6.67 -7.80
CA LEU A 43 12.67 -5.76 -7.14
C LEU A 43 11.23 -6.25 -7.33
N THR A 44 10.44 -6.19 -6.26
CA THR A 44 9.09 -6.75 -6.22
C THR A 44 7.96 -5.76 -6.52
N ALA A 45 8.25 -4.45 -6.51
CA ALA A 45 7.25 -3.41 -6.68
C ALA A 45 7.87 -2.13 -7.24
N PHE A 46 7.05 -1.35 -7.95
CA PHE A 46 7.41 -0.05 -8.51
C PHE A 46 6.32 0.99 -8.18
N LEU A 47 6.69 2.28 -8.17
CA LEU A 47 5.75 3.38 -8.01
C LEU A 47 5.51 4.06 -9.35
N ALA A 48 4.25 4.09 -9.76
CA ALA A 48 3.82 4.81 -10.95
C ALA A 48 2.65 5.75 -10.60
N TYR A 49 2.45 6.75 -11.45
CA TYR A 49 1.45 7.80 -11.29
C TYR A 49 0.43 7.71 -12.43
N LYS A 50 -0.86 7.80 -12.11
CA LYS A 50 -1.90 7.74 -13.13
C LYS A 50 -1.87 9.02 -13.98
N ALA A 51 -1.51 8.87 -15.26
CA ALA A 51 -1.46 9.97 -16.22
C ALA A 51 -2.81 10.18 -16.92
N GLY A 52 -3.48 9.09 -17.31
CA GLY A 52 -4.73 9.18 -18.06
C GLY A 52 -5.30 7.82 -18.43
N MET A 53 -6.34 7.83 -19.25
CA MET A 53 -6.97 6.63 -19.81
C MET A 53 -7.18 6.83 -21.31
N THR A 54 -7.03 5.76 -22.07
CA THR A 54 -7.30 5.72 -23.51
C THR A 54 -7.87 4.35 -23.88
N HIS A 55 -8.09 4.09 -25.16
CA HIS A 55 -8.43 2.77 -25.68
C HIS A 55 -7.33 2.32 -26.65
N ILE A 56 -7.11 1.01 -26.72
CA ILE A 56 -6.25 0.39 -27.71
C ILE A 56 -7.09 -0.54 -28.58
N LEU A 57 -6.70 -0.68 -29.83
CA LEU A 57 -7.16 -1.75 -30.70
C LEU A 57 -6.06 -2.82 -30.73
N ARG A 58 -6.42 -4.08 -30.49
CA ARG A 58 -5.47 -5.20 -30.55
C ARG A 58 -6.10 -6.46 -31.11
N ASP A 59 -5.28 -7.28 -31.74
CA ASP A 59 -5.66 -8.65 -32.09
C ASP A 59 -5.71 -9.53 -30.85
N VAL A 60 -6.78 -10.33 -30.75
CA VAL A 60 -6.95 -11.28 -29.66
C VAL A 60 -6.49 -12.67 -30.08
N ASP A 61 -5.28 -13.04 -29.66
CA ASP A 61 -4.83 -14.42 -29.72
C ASP A 61 -5.21 -15.20 -28.44
N LYS A 62 -6.45 -15.68 -28.41
CA LYS A 62 -6.95 -16.56 -27.34
C LYS A 62 -7.83 -17.68 -27.91
N PRO A 63 -7.26 -18.85 -28.23
CA PRO A 63 -8.03 -20.00 -28.72
C PRO A 63 -9.21 -20.33 -27.80
N GLY A 64 -10.37 -20.62 -28.39
CA GLY A 64 -11.63 -20.85 -27.67
C GLY A 64 -12.44 -19.60 -27.32
N SER A 65 -11.90 -18.39 -27.52
CA SER A 65 -12.67 -17.15 -27.40
C SER A 65 -13.44 -16.85 -28.69
N LYS A 66 -14.67 -16.32 -28.59
CA LYS A 66 -15.42 -15.78 -29.75
C LYS A 66 -14.71 -14.63 -30.46
N ALA A 67 -13.77 -13.99 -29.76
CA ALA A 67 -12.93 -12.92 -30.26
C ALA A 67 -11.57 -13.40 -30.81
N HIS A 68 -11.27 -14.70 -30.83
CA HIS A 68 -9.99 -15.19 -31.36
C HIS A 68 -9.77 -14.74 -32.81
N LYS A 69 -8.57 -14.20 -33.10
CA LYS A 69 -8.18 -13.64 -34.40
C LYS A 69 -9.08 -12.49 -34.88
N LYS A 70 -9.67 -11.74 -33.95
CA LYS A 70 -10.40 -10.51 -34.22
C LYS A 70 -9.76 -9.36 -33.46
N GLU A 71 -9.88 -8.18 -34.05
CA GLU A 71 -9.54 -6.92 -33.40
C GLU A 71 -10.58 -6.59 -32.32
N VAL A 72 -10.11 -6.24 -31.13
CA VAL A 72 -10.95 -5.79 -30.02
C VAL A 72 -10.42 -4.48 -29.48
N VAL A 73 -11.34 -3.56 -29.21
CA VAL A 73 -11.05 -2.30 -28.53
C VAL A 73 -11.15 -2.51 -27.02
N GLU A 74 -10.05 -2.30 -26.30
CA GLU A 74 -9.97 -2.45 -24.84
C GLU A 74 -9.58 -1.11 -24.19
N ALA A 75 -10.23 -0.76 -23.08
CA ALA A 75 -9.88 0.43 -22.31
C ALA A 75 -8.60 0.20 -21.50
N VAL A 76 -7.66 1.13 -21.59
CA VAL A 76 -6.37 1.09 -20.90
C VAL A 76 -6.15 2.31 -20.02
N THR A 77 -5.32 2.16 -18.99
CA THR A 77 -4.87 3.26 -18.13
C THR A 77 -3.37 3.45 -18.33
N VAL A 78 -2.96 4.68 -18.63
CA VAL A 78 -1.56 5.05 -18.78
C VAL A 78 -1.00 5.42 -17.41
N LEU A 79 0.07 4.73 -17.01
CA LEU A 79 0.80 4.98 -15.78
C LEU A 79 2.19 5.51 -16.11
N GLU A 80 2.49 6.74 -15.70
CA GLU A 80 3.82 7.32 -15.80
C GLU A 80 4.71 6.74 -14.68
N ALA A 81 5.84 6.17 -15.07
CA ALA A 81 6.73 5.42 -14.19
C ALA A 81 8.14 6.04 -14.21
N PRO A 82 8.36 7.21 -13.58
CA PRO A 82 9.68 7.84 -13.55
C PRO A 82 10.69 6.96 -12.79
N PRO A 83 11.99 6.98 -13.14
CA PRO A 83 13.00 6.16 -12.48
C PRO A 83 13.03 6.36 -10.96
N MET A 84 13.08 5.25 -10.21
CA MET A 84 13.15 5.27 -8.76
C MET A 84 14.61 5.31 -8.27
N VAL A 85 14.91 6.20 -7.32
CA VAL A 85 16.21 6.27 -6.66
C VAL A 85 16.18 5.45 -5.36
N VAL A 86 17.08 4.48 -5.23
CA VAL A 86 17.26 3.68 -4.01
C VAL A 86 18.12 4.47 -3.02
N VAL A 87 17.62 4.67 -1.81
CA VAL A 87 18.27 5.51 -0.77
C VAL A 87 18.77 4.74 0.44
N GLY A 88 18.53 3.43 0.49
CA GLY A 88 18.91 2.61 1.62
C GLY A 88 18.25 1.24 1.60
N MET A 89 18.61 0.43 2.59
CA MET A 89 18.13 -0.93 2.79
C MET A 89 17.60 -1.11 4.20
N VAL A 90 16.62 -1.99 4.36
CA VAL A 90 16.07 -2.36 5.68
C VAL A 90 16.21 -3.86 5.85
N GLY A 91 16.97 -4.26 6.87
CA GLY A 91 17.05 -5.65 7.28
C GLY A 91 15.88 -6.00 8.20
N TYR A 92 15.22 -7.14 7.94
CA TYR A 92 14.18 -7.68 8.81
C TYR A 92 14.67 -8.97 9.45
N VAL A 93 14.31 -9.15 10.71
CA VAL A 93 14.54 -10.41 11.45
C VAL A 93 13.20 -10.99 11.84
N GLU A 94 13.09 -12.31 11.70
CA GLU A 94 11.93 -13.05 12.20
C GLU A 94 12.02 -13.18 13.72
N THR A 95 10.93 -12.82 14.39
CA THR A 95 10.79 -12.96 15.85
C THR A 95 9.52 -13.74 16.14
N ALA A 96 9.37 -14.27 17.36
CA ALA A 96 8.15 -14.95 17.78
C ALA A 96 6.86 -14.10 17.64
N LYS A 97 6.99 -12.76 17.54
CA LYS A 97 5.87 -11.81 17.34
C LYS A 97 5.71 -11.36 15.88
N GLY A 98 6.47 -11.93 14.95
CA GLY A 98 6.51 -11.57 13.53
C GLY A 98 7.80 -10.84 13.11
N LEU A 99 7.79 -10.28 11.90
CA LEU A 99 8.95 -9.57 11.34
C LEU A 99 9.19 -8.25 12.06
N ARG A 100 10.42 -8.06 12.56
CA ARG A 100 10.88 -6.80 13.16
C ARG A 100 11.97 -6.20 12.28
N ALA A 101 11.87 -4.90 12.00
CA ALA A 101 12.97 -4.17 11.37
C ALA A 101 14.17 -4.19 12.33
N LEU A 102 15.28 -4.78 11.89
CA LEU A 102 16.50 -4.86 12.66
C LEU A 102 17.23 -3.52 12.61
N THR A 103 17.53 -3.08 11.39
CA THR A 103 18.19 -1.81 11.13
C THR A 103 17.82 -1.28 9.75
N THR A 104 17.98 0.03 9.57
CA THR A 104 17.91 0.70 8.27
C THR A 104 19.27 1.31 8.00
N VAL A 105 19.89 0.92 6.89
CA VAL A 105 21.13 1.49 6.39
C VAL A 105 20.76 2.47 5.29
N TRP A 106 21.19 3.73 5.41
CA TRP A 106 20.96 4.76 4.40
C TRP A 106 22.21 4.97 3.54
N ALA A 107 22.02 5.40 2.30
CA ALA A 107 23.10 5.90 1.47
C ALA A 107 23.72 7.15 2.11
N GLU A 108 25.02 7.33 1.92
CA GLU A 108 25.76 8.47 2.48
C GLU A 108 25.24 9.81 1.93
N HIS A 109 25.04 9.89 0.62
CA HIS A 109 24.57 11.08 -0.05
C HIS A 109 23.07 10.95 -0.38
N LEU A 110 22.27 11.76 0.31
CA LEU A 110 20.82 11.85 0.09
C LEU A 110 20.43 13.17 -0.55
N ASN A 111 19.69 13.08 -1.66
CA ASN A 111 19.14 14.23 -2.36
C ASN A 111 18.09 14.96 -1.52
N ASP A 112 17.95 16.26 -1.75
CA ASP A 112 17.02 17.11 -1.01
C ASP A 112 15.55 16.74 -1.22
N GLU A 113 15.22 16.12 -2.36
CA GLU A 113 13.87 15.60 -2.64
C GLU A 113 13.41 14.56 -1.61
N VAL A 114 14.32 13.71 -1.17
CA VAL A 114 14.04 12.71 -0.13
C VAL A 114 14.04 13.35 1.25
N LYS A 115 14.92 14.33 1.51
CA LYS A 115 14.93 15.09 2.77
C LYS A 115 13.64 15.89 2.97
N ARG A 116 13.03 16.42 1.89
CA ARG A 116 11.73 17.10 1.93
C ARG A 116 10.64 16.24 2.57
N ARG A 117 10.71 14.91 2.45
CA ARG A 117 9.72 14.00 3.05
C ARG A 117 9.67 14.08 4.58
N PHE A 118 10.75 14.53 5.22
CA PHE A 118 10.87 14.65 6.68
C PHE A 118 10.35 15.99 7.22
N TYR A 119 9.93 16.91 6.35
CA TYR A 119 9.44 18.23 6.73
C TYR A 119 8.04 18.48 6.20
N LYS A 120 7.17 19.07 7.04
CA LYS A 120 5.87 19.58 6.57
C LYS A 120 6.04 20.84 5.72
N ASN A 121 6.93 21.75 6.14
CA ASN A 121 7.30 22.95 5.40
C ASN A 121 8.81 22.98 5.22
N TRP A 122 9.28 22.63 4.01
CA TRP A 122 10.69 22.56 3.68
C TRP A 122 11.38 23.93 3.70
N TYR A 123 10.77 24.94 3.08
CA TYR A 123 11.37 26.25 2.85
C TYR A 123 11.62 27.03 4.15
N ARG A 124 10.76 26.84 5.17
CA ARG A 124 10.94 27.44 6.50
C ARG A 124 11.79 26.61 7.45
N SER A 125 12.23 25.41 7.03
CA SER A 125 12.99 24.52 7.90
C SER A 125 14.49 24.81 7.86
N LYS A 126 15.20 24.45 8.93
CA LYS A 126 16.67 24.47 8.97
C LYS A 126 17.31 23.28 8.22
N LYS A 127 16.50 22.40 7.58
CA LYS A 127 16.93 21.26 6.74
C LYS A 127 17.95 20.30 7.39
N LYS A 128 17.89 20.12 8.72
CA LYS A 128 18.76 19.24 9.52
C LYS A 128 18.44 17.73 9.45
N ALA A 129 17.69 17.24 8.46
CA ALA A 129 17.38 15.82 8.36
C ALA A 129 18.65 15.05 7.97
N PHE A 130 18.85 13.88 8.57
CA PHE A 130 20.05 13.04 8.42
C PHE A 130 21.38 13.62 8.93
N THR A 131 21.44 14.88 9.38
CA THR A 131 22.66 15.43 9.99
C THR A 131 23.09 14.65 11.22
N ASN A 132 22.12 14.15 11.99
CA ASN A 132 22.39 13.33 13.16
C ASN A 132 22.48 11.84 12.82
N TYR A 133 21.98 11.34 11.69
CA TYR A 133 22.21 9.94 11.31
C TYR A 133 23.67 9.74 10.95
N VAL A 134 24.27 10.72 10.26
CA VAL A 134 25.72 10.86 10.11
C VAL A 134 26.44 10.89 11.47
N LYS A 135 25.86 11.55 12.49
CA LYS A 135 26.44 11.64 13.85
C LYS A 135 26.06 10.51 14.81
N LYS A 136 25.05 9.68 14.52
CA LYS A 136 24.51 8.63 15.41
C LYS A 136 25.15 7.27 15.16
N TYR A 137 25.91 7.15 14.07
CA TYR A 137 27.00 6.18 14.02
C TYR A 137 28.09 6.47 15.07
N ALA A 138 28.11 7.65 15.69
CA ALA A 138 29.01 7.95 16.80
C ALA A 138 28.47 7.44 18.15
N ASP A 139 27.21 7.70 18.50
CA ASP A 139 26.71 7.40 19.86
C ASP A 139 25.19 7.13 19.87
N GLY A 140 24.72 6.10 20.58
CA GLY A 140 23.28 5.81 20.63
C GLY A 140 22.76 5.04 21.85
N GLN A 141 21.52 5.32 22.27
CA GLN A 141 20.57 4.33 22.82
C GLN A 141 19.09 4.81 22.89
N LYS A 142 18.22 3.96 23.51
CA LYS A 142 16.77 3.68 23.36
C LYS A 142 15.84 4.49 24.28
N ASP A 143 14.51 4.31 24.10
CA ASP A 143 13.52 4.44 25.20
C ASP A 143 12.23 3.58 25.03
N ILE A 144 11.53 3.38 26.16
CA ILE A 144 10.38 2.50 26.49
C ILE A 144 9.06 3.32 26.58
N ASN A 145 7.86 2.71 26.49
CA ASN A 145 6.69 3.02 27.37
C ASN A 145 5.43 2.14 27.13
N VAL A 146 4.39 2.39 27.93
CA VAL A 146 3.52 1.48 28.72
C VAL A 146 2.00 1.52 28.34
N ALA A 147 1.27 0.44 28.71
CA ALA A 147 -0.18 0.24 29.04
C ALA A 147 -1.31 0.68 28.06
N CYS A 148 -2.61 0.32 28.19
CA CYS A 148 -3.51 -0.77 28.65
C CYS A 148 -4.92 -0.37 28.05
N ILE A 149 -5.99 -1.16 27.96
CA ILE A 149 -7.14 -1.23 28.90
C ILE A 149 -8.24 -2.00 28.14
N GLY A 150 -8.88 -2.93 28.86
CA GLY A 150 -9.85 -3.89 28.35
C GLY A 150 -11.25 -3.36 28.05
N ALA A 151 -12.24 -4.25 28.22
CA ALA A 151 -13.61 -4.15 27.75
C ALA A 151 -14.60 -4.46 28.88
N TRP A 152 -15.87 -4.07 28.73
CA TRP A 152 -16.98 -4.71 29.42
C TRP A 152 -18.29 -4.35 28.69
N HIS A 153 -18.73 -5.19 27.74
CA HIS A 153 -20.04 -5.13 27.05
C HIS A 153 -20.38 -3.89 26.21
N PRO A 154 -21.29 -4.07 25.23
CA PRO A 154 -22.52 -3.24 25.28
C PRO A 154 -23.75 -3.64 24.43
N ALA A 155 -24.90 -3.06 24.83
CA ALA A 155 -26.04 -2.70 23.98
C ALA A 155 -25.66 -1.59 22.96
N LYS A 156 -25.14 -1.99 21.80
CA LYS A 156 -24.72 -1.09 20.71
C LYS A 156 -25.21 -1.58 19.35
N VAL A 157 -25.39 -0.64 18.42
CA VAL A 157 -25.67 -0.94 17.01
C VAL A 157 -24.55 -1.81 16.46
N GLN A 158 -24.90 -2.95 15.88
CA GLN A 158 -23.93 -3.86 15.28
C GLN A 158 -23.20 -3.18 14.11
N TYR A 159 -21.89 -3.42 14.00
CA TYR A 159 -21.04 -2.88 12.92
C TYR A 159 -21.49 -3.32 11.51
N SER A 160 -22.36 -4.33 11.44
CA SER A 160 -22.93 -4.87 10.21
C SER A 160 -24.05 -4.01 9.63
N VAL A 161 -24.78 -3.21 10.42
CA VAL A 161 -25.89 -2.38 9.92
C VAL A 161 -25.34 -1.24 9.05
N PRO A 162 -25.76 -1.11 7.78
CA PRO A 162 -25.33 -0.01 6.92
C PRO A 162 -25.74 1.34 7.52
N ARG A 163 -24.82 2.31 7.52
CA ARG A 163 -25.07 3.68 7.95
C ARG A 163 -24.46 4.66 6.95
N ALA A 164 -24.97 5.89 6.93
CA ALA A 164 -24.32 6.99 6.23
C ALA A 164 -22.91 7.23 6.81
N GLY A 165 -21.99 7.70 5.96
CA GLY A 165 -20.61 7.95 6.37
C GLY A 165 -19.70 8.21 5.18
N GLN A 166 -18.39 8.30 5.45
CA GLN A 166 -17.38 8.55 4.43
C GLN A 166 -17.45 7.54 3.27
N ASN A 167 -17.54 8.07 2.04
CA ASN A 167 -17.40 7.30 0.81
C ASN A 167 -16.16 7.77 0.03
N GLY A 168 -15.29 6.83 -0.36
CA GLY A 168 -14.06 7.13 -1.10
C GLY A 168 -12.86 7.40 -0.19
N TYR A 169 -11.70 7.54 -0.82
CA TYR A 169 -10.39 7.64 -0.15
C TYR A 169 -9.99 6.41 0.66
N HIS A 170 -10.34 5.21 0.20
CA HIS A 170 -9.98 3.96 0.86
C HIS A 170 -8.74 3.32 0.21
N HIS A 171 -7.95 2.59 0.99
CA HIS A 171 -6.89 1.75 0.42
C HIS A 171 -7.50 0.53 -0.29
N ARG A 172 -7.07 0.26 -1.52
CA ARG A 172 -7.48 -0.90 -2.33
C ARG A 172 -6.26 -1.56 -2.95
N THR A 173 -6.33 -2.88 -3.08
CA THR A 173 -5.36 -3.67 -3.84
C THR A 173 -6.17 -4.34 -4.94
N GLU A 174 -6.00 -3.86 -6.17
CA GLU A 174 -6.57 -4.49 -7.34
C GLU A 174 -5.53 -5.47 -7.91
N MET A 175 -5.96 -6.69 -8.21
CA MET A 175 -5.08 -7.77 -8.66
C MET A 175 -5.30 -8.05 -10.14
N ASN A 176 -4.33 -8.73 -10.76
CA ASN A 176 -4.44 -9.30 -12.11
C ASN A 176 -4.73 -8.25 -13.21
N LYS A 177 -4.06 -7.10 -13.15
CA LYS A 177 -4.05 -6.13 -14.25
C LYS A 177 -2.95 -6.51 -15.24
N LYS A 178 -3.33 -6.75 -16.49
CA LYS A 178 -2.39 -7.03 -17.58
C LYS A 178 -1.67 -5.74 -17.96
N ILE A 179 -0.35 -5.82 -18.12
CA ILE A 179 0.45 -4.77 -18.77
C ILE A 179 0.37 -5.07 -20.27
N TYR A 180 -0.05 -4.08 -21.05
CA TYR A 180 -0.13 -4.15 -22.51
C TYR A 180 1.13 -3.60 -23.14
#